data_AF-A0A060XTW7-F1
#
_entry.id   AF-A0A060XTW7-F1
#
_cell.length_a   1.000
_cell.length_b   1.000
_cell.length_c   1.000
_cell.angle_alpha   90.00
_cell.angle_beta   90.00
_cell.angle_gamma   90.00
#
_symmetry.space_group_name_H-M   'P 1'
#
loop_
_entity.id
_entity.type
_entity.pdbx_description
1 polymer ?
#
loop_
_entity_poly.entity_id
_entity_poly.type
_entity_poly.pdbx_seq_one_letter_code
_entity_poly.pdbx_strand_id
1 'polypeptide(L)'
;MADGCKSVSIEVCSGILQGYIFGPLSFILYINNIADLIETADVHLYADDTVIYSSGSSLSLAFENAQRSFKIIQQNLYDLKLVLNSGKTI
;
A
#
# COMPACT_ATOMS: atom_id res chain seq x y z
N MET A 1 -1.90 -9.13 36.92
CA MET A 1 -2.14 -10.55 36.63
C MET A 1 -3.53 -10.60 36.02
N ALA A 2 -3.64 -10.74 34.70
CA ALA A 2 -4.94 -10.85 34.04
C ALA A 2 -5.39 -12.31 34.12
N ASP A 3 -6.57 -12.54 34.69
CA ASP A 3 -7.15 -13.86 34.92
C ASP A 3 -7.25 -14.66 33.61
N GLY A 4 -6.90 -15.96 33.69
CA GLY A 4 -6.65 -16.88 32.59
C GLY A 4 -7.86 -17.28 31.75
N CYS A 5 -8.70 -16.33 31.34
CA CYS A 5 -9.79 -16.53 30.39
C CYS A 5 -9.23 -16.46 28.97
N LYS A 6 -9.21 -17.59 28.24
CA LYS A 6 -8.89 -17.61 26.81
C LYS A 6 -10.05 -16.99 26.03
N SER A 7 -9.75 -16.04 25.15
CA SER A 7 -10.71 -15.52 24.17
C SER A 7 -11.15 -16.63 23.21
N VAL A 8 -12.36 -16.52 22.68
CA VAL A 8 -12.84 -17.38 21.58
C VAL A 8 -11.85 -17.33 20.41
N SER A 9 -11.47 -18.50 19.89
CA SER A 9 -10.70 -18.62 18.67
C SER A 9 -11.60 -18.34 17.47
N ILE A 10 -11.32 -17.26 16.75
CA ILE A 10 -11.89 -17.01 15.43
C ILE A 10 -10.90 -17.51 14.39
N GLU A 11 -11.40 -18.28 13.43
CA GLU A 11 -10.64 -18.66 12.25
C GLU A 11 -10.51 -17.44 11.33
N VAL A 12 -9.29 -16.97 11.12
CA VAL A 12 -9.01 -15.81 10.26
C VAL A 12 -8.53 -16.33 8.90
N CYS A 13 -9.40 -16.31 7.90
CA CYS A 13 -9.07 -16.77 6.54
C CYS A 13 -8.23 -15.74 5.75
N SER A 14 -8.26 -14.46 6.12
CA SER A 14 -7.42 -13.41 5.54
C SER A 14 -7.41 -12.15 6.41
N GLY A 15 -6.35 -11.33 6.28
CA GLY A 15 -6.19 -10.08 7.03
C GLY A 15 -5.63 -10.25 8.44
N ILE A 16 -5.41 -9.13 9.12
CA ILE A 16 -4.95 -9.09 10.52
C ILE A 16 -6.05 -8.44 11.34
N LEU A 17 -6.23 -8.90 12.58
CA LEU A 17 -7.17 -8.30 13.52
C LEU A 17 -6.80 -6.82 13.77
N GLN A 18 -7.77 -5.93 13.56
CA GLN A 18 -7.63 -4.52 13.87
C GLN A 18 -7.57 -4.31 15.40
N GLY A 19 -6.80 -3.32 15.86
CA GLY A 19 -6.64 -3.01 17.29
C GLY A 19 -5.40 -3.63 17.94
N TYR A 20 -4.65 -4.47 17.22
CA TYR A 20 -3.35 -4.95 17.66
C TYR A 20 -2.23 -4.10 17.06
N ILE A 21 -1.23 -3.73 17.87
CA ILE A 21 -0.07 -2.94 17.43
C ILE A 21 0.72 -3.61 16.29
N PHE A 22 0.61 -4.94 16.18
CA PHE A 22 1.28 -5.71 15.13
C PHE A 22 0.62 -5.57 13.75
N GLY A 23 -0.67 -5.23 13.68
CA GLY A 23 -1.40 -5.07 12.42
C GLY A 23 -0.83 -3.95 11.55
N PRO A 24 -0.75 -2.71 12.06
CA PRO A 24 -0.16 -1.59 11.32
C PRO A 24 1.29 -1.85 10.89
N LEU A 25 2.11 -2.43 11.78
CA LEU A 25 3.50 -2.75 11.47
C LEU A 25 3.61 -3.78 10.34
N SER A 26 2.80 -4.84 10.40
CA SER A 26 2.79 -5.89 9.37
C SER A 26 2.35 -5.35 8.01
N PHE A 27 1.37 -4.42 7.99
CA PHE A 27 0.94 -3.78 6.76
C PHE A 27 2.06 -2.93 6.14
N ILE A 28 2.76 -2.12 6.95
CA ILE A 28 3.91 -1.31 6.49
C ILE A 28 4.99 -2.22 5.89
N LEU A 29 5.37 -3.30 6.58
CA LEU A 29 6.37 -4.25 6.05
C LEU A 29 5.93 -4.90 4.74
N TYR A 30 4.63 -5.11 4.54
CA TYR A 30 4.08 -5.76 3.36
C TYR A 30 4.09 -4.84 2.12
N ILE A 31 3.86 -3.54 2.31
CA ILE A 31 3.78 -2.53 1.23
C ILE A 31 5.11 -1.82 0.95
N ASN A 32 6.07 -1.85 1.87
CA ASN A 32 7.26 -0.99 1.85
C ASN A 32 8.07 -1.03 0.56
N ASN A 33 8.13 -2.17 -0.13
CA ASN A 33 8.97 -2.34 -1.32
C ASN A 33 8.33 -1.78 -2.60
N ILE A 34 7.07 -1.34 -2.57
CA ILE A 34 6.38 -0.88 -3.79
C ILE A 34 7.01 0.40 -4.33
N ALA A 35 7.51 1.28 -3.45
CA ALA A 35 8.18 2.52 -3.85
C ALA A 35 9.51 2.26 -4.57
N ASP A 36 10.26 1.22 -4.17
CA ASP A 36 11.57 0.88 -4.75
C ASP A 36 11.48 0.41 -6.22
N LEU A 37 10.29 0.07 -6.69
CA LEU A 37 10.04 -0.36 -8.08
C LEU A 37 9.91 0.80 -9.06
N ILE A 38 9.86 2.04 -8.56
CA ILE A 38 9.53 3.22 -9.36
C ILE A 38 10.78 4.05 -9.62
N GLU A 39 11.24 4.03 -10.87
CA GLU A 39 12.41 4.80 -11.30
C GLU A 39 12.05 6.18 -11.87
N THR A 40 10.78 6.37 -12.27
CA THR A 40 10.35 7.55 -13.06
C THR A 40 9.63 8.62 -12.26
N ALA A 41 9.38 8.39 -10.98
CA ALA A 41 8.64 9.28 -10.09
C ALA A 41 9.06 9.04 -8.63
N ASP A 42 8.86 10.04 -7.78
CA ASP A 42 9.02 9.87 -6.33
C ASP A 42 7.70 9.34 -5.73
N VAL A 43 7.80 8.40 -4.81
CA VAL A 43 6.66 7.78 -4.15
C VAL A 43 6.75 7.98 -2.64
N HIS A 44 5.66 8.47 -2.04
CA HIS A 44 5.51 8.58 -0.59
C HIS A 44 4.40 7.64 -0.13
N LEU A 45 4.71 6.77 0.83
CA LEU A 45 3.78 5.84 1.44
C LEU A 45 3.47 6.28 2.88
N TYR A 46 2.19 6.36 3.23
CA TYR A 46 1.73 6.55 4.60
C TYR A 46 0.58 5.59 4.89
N ALA A 47 0.91 4.45 5.49
CA ALA A 47 -0.02 3.33 5.59
C ALA A 47 -0.65 3.03 4.20
N ASP A 48 -1.98 2.98 4.08
CA ASP A 48 -2.68 2.71 2.82
C ASP A 48 -2.74 3.92 1.87
N ASP A 49 -2.42 5.13 2.34
CA ASP A 49 -2.35 6.31 1.50
C ASP A 49 -1.00 6.36 0.75
N THR A 50 -1.07 6.52 -0.57
CA THR A 50 0.11 6.59 -1.44
C THR A 50 0.04 7.83 -2.32
N VAL A 51 1.14 8.58 -2.39
CA VAL A 51 1.26 9.75 -3.27
C VAL A 51 2.40 9.55 -4.26
N ILE A 52 2.15 9.84 -5.53
CA ILE A 52 3.14 9.78 -6.62
C ILE A 52 3.43 11.20 -7.09
N TYR A 53 4.69 11.62 -7.02
CA TYR A 53 5.17 12.90 -7.55
C TYR A 53 5.97 12.66 -8.82
N SER A 54 5.55 13.28 -9.92
CA SER A 54 6.23 13.14 -11.20
C SER A 54 6.64 14.50 -11.74
N SER A 55 7.83 14.55 -12.35
CA SER A 55 8.37 15.74 -13.01
C SER A 55 8.96 15.39 -14.38
N GLY A 56 9.09 16.41 -15.23
CA GLY A 56 9.61 16.25 -16.59
C GLY A 56 9.82 17.60 -17.27
N SER A 57 10.58 17.61 -18.36
CA SER A 57 10.85 18.81 -19.17
C SER A 57 9.62 19.33 -19.92
N SER A 58 8.55 18.54 -19.98
CA SER A 58 7.25 18.92 -20.51
C SER A 58 6.14 18.32 -19.65
N LEU A 59 4.95 18.94 -19.69
CA LEU A 59 3.76 18.40 -19.03
C LEU A 59 3.44 16.98 -19.51
N SER A 60 3.59 16.72 -20.81
CA SER A 60 3.38 15.40 -21.40
C SER A 60 4.31 14.34 -20.81
N LEU A 61 5.60 14.66 -20.67
CA LEU A 61 6.57 13.73 -20.09
C LEU A 61 6.30 13.48 -18.61
N ALA A 62 5.98 14.52 -17.84
CA ALA A 62 5.61 14.39 -16.43
C ALA A 62 4.34 13.51 -16.27
N PHE A 63 3.34 13.69 -17.14
CA PHE A 63 2.14 12.87 -17.15
C PHE A 63 2.43 11.41 -17.53
N GLU A 64 3.24 11.16 -18.56
CA GLU A 64 3.63 9.79 -18.95
C GLU A 64 4.39 9.07 -17.83
N ASN A 65 5.29 9.76 -17.14
CA ASN A 65 6.04 9.22 -16.00
C ASN A 65 5.12 8.90 -14.82
N ALA A 66 4.16 9.79 -14.51
CA ALA A 66 3.15 9.54 -13.48
C ALA A 66 2.31 8.31 -13.84
N GLN A 67 1.81 8.24 -15.07
CA GLN A 67 0.96 7.16 -15.54
C GLN A 67 1.70 5.80 -15.58
N ARG A 68 2.99 5.81 -15.96
CA ARG A 68 3.84 4.61 -15.93
C ARG A 68 4.00 4.11 -14.50
N SER A 69 4.35 5.01 -13.58
CA SER A 69 4.53 4.68 -12.16
C SER A 69 3.25 4.13 -11.55
N PHE A 70 2.11 4.78 -11.83
CA PHE A 70 0.79 4.32 -11.39
C PHE A 70 0.47 2.89 -11.85
N LYS A 71 0.79 2.53 -13.10
CA LYS A 71 0.56 1.18 -13.63
C LYS A 71 1.40 0.12 -12.91
N ILE A 72 2.66 0.43 -12.61
CA ILE A 72 3.56 -0.48 -11.89
C ILE A 72 3.01 -0.71 -10.48
N ILE A 73 2.66 0.36 -9.76
CA ILE A 73 2.07 0.27 -8.42
C ILE A 73 0.78 -0.55 -8.45
N GLN A 74 -0.13 -0.28 -9.40
CA GLN A 74 -1.39 -1.00 -9.52
C GLN A 74 -1.17 -2.52 -9.73
N GLN A 75 -0.22 -2.89 -10.60
CA GLN A 75 0.11 -4.30 -10.81
C GLN A 75 0.69 -4.93 -9.54
N ASN A 76 1.57 -4.23 -8.84
CA ASN A 76 2.19 -4.75 -7.63
C ASN A 76 1.16 -4.94 -6.50
N LEU A 77 0.23 -3.99 -6.33
CA LEU A 77 -0.88 -4.14 -5.41
C LEU A 77 -1.73 -5.37 -5.74
N TYR A 78 -2.01 -5.60 -7.03
CA TYR A 78 -2.74 -6.80 -7.46
C TYR A 78 -1.98 -8.10 -7.12
N ASP A 79 -0.68 -8.15 -7.36
CA ASP A 79 0.17 -9.32 -7.04
C ASP A 79 0.22 -9.57 -5.52
N LEU A 80 0.21 -8.50 -4.72
CA LEU A 80 0.08 -8.52 -3.27
C LEU A 80 -1.34 -8.82 -2.78
N LYS A 81 -2.31 -9.04 -3.68
CA LYS A 81 -3.73 -9.26 -3.39
C LYS A 81 -4.38 -8.09 -2.64
N LEU A 82 -3.85 -6.89 -2.84
CA LEU A 82 -4.41 -5.62 -2.35
C LEU A 82 -5.28 -5.00 -3.45
N VAL A 83 -6.40 -4.41 -3.04
CA VAL A 83 -7.35 -3.78 -3.96
C VAL A 83 -7.23 -2.27 -3.85
N LEU A 84 -6.93 -1.63 -4.98
CA LEU A 84 -6.90 -0.18 -5.06
C LEU A 84 -8.33 0.39 -4.99
N ASN A 85 -8.52 1.42 -4.18
CA ASN A 85 -9.82 2.06 -4.03
C ASN A 85 -10.03 3.11 -5.13
N SER A 86 -10.68 2.70 -6.21
CA SER A 86 -10.95 3.56 -7.37
C SER A 86 -11.82 4.78 -7.05
N GLY A 87 -12.66 4.72 -6.01
CA GLY A 87 -13.48 5.86 -5.59
C GLY A 87 -12.72 6.95 -4.83
N LYS A 88 -11.49 6.65 -4.38
CA LYS A 88 -10.64 7.57 -3.63
C LYS A 88 -9.36 7.96 -4.37
N THR A 89 -8.99 7.20 -5.40
CA THR A 89 -7.77 7.43 -6.17
C THR A 89 -8.04 8.47 -7.25
N ILE A 90 -7.17 9.47 -7.35
CA ILE A 90 -7.25 10.56 -8.33
C ILE A 90 -6.06 10.54 -9.29
#